data_AF-A0A962M5K1-F1
#
_entry.id   AF-A0A962M5K1-F1
#
_cell.length_a   1.000
_cell.length_b   1.000
_cell.length_c   1.000
_cell.angle_alpha   90.00
_cell.angle_beta   90.00
_cell.angle_gamma   90.00
#
_symmetry.space_group_name_H-M   'P 1'
#
loop_
_entity.id
_entity.type
_entity.pdbx_description
1 polymer ?
#
loop_
_entity_poly.entity_id
_entity_poly.type
_entity_poly.pdbx_seq_one_letter_code
_entity_poly.pdbx_strand_id
1 'polypeptide(L)'
;MKHRILRFINKLLHPIKVIAKKYNRYRILRNEANYYHVWANEHEGMCFVEDDYEAIKISVLVPAFNTNSEHLSKMVNSVLNQHFQNWELVIVNASTNKESRSEIDKLTQKDTRIKIVNTKENIGISGNTNKGLKVTSGKYIAFLDHDDVLHPCALHCIADSIRNTNADIIYTDEDKITDDGNTYFNPFLKPDWSKYLFENVNYINHLSVIKSELISKAGGLRPEFDGAQDY
;
A
#
# COMPACT_ATOMS: atom_id res chain seq x y z
N MET A 1 -13.07 -7.66 43.62
CA MET A 1 -12.24 -6.44 43.59
C MET A 1 -10.91 -6.61 42.86
N LYS A 2 -10.09 -7.64 43.14
CA LYS A 2 -8.76 -7.84 42.51
C LYS A 2 -8.75 -7.86 40.96
N HIS A 3 -9.73 -8.49 40.32
CA HIS A 3 -9.80 -8.56 38.85
C HIS A 3 -10.09 -7.22 38.13
N ARG A 4 -10.78 -6.28 38.78
CA ARG A 4 -11.07 -4.95 38.19
C ARG A 4 -9.84 -4.04 38.24
N ILE A 5 -9.05 -4.14 39.31
CA ILE A 5 -7.81 -3.37 39.50
C ILE A 5 -6.73 -3.81 38.51
N LEU A 6 -6.56 -5.12 38.30
CA LEU A 6 -5.62 -5.65 37.30
C LEU A 6 -5.96 -5.24 35.86
N ARG A 7 -7.25 -5.23 35.48
CA ARG A 7 -7.68 -4.74 34.16
C ARG A 7 -7.41 -3.25 33.97
N PHE A 8 -7.61 -2.44 35.01
CA PHE A 8 -7.36 -1.00 34.96
C PHE A 8 -5.86 -0.67 34.86
N ILE A 9 -5.02 -1.37 35.63
CA ILE A 9 -3.56 -1.25 35.57
C ILE A 9 -3.03 -1.69 34.20
N ASN A 10 -3.53 -2.79 33.63
CA ASN A 10 -3.14 -3.23 32.29
C ASN A 10 -3.55 -2.22 31.20
N LYS A 11 -4.70 -1.55 31.35
CA LYS A 11 -5.15 -0.51 30.41
C LYS A 11 -4.26 0.74 30.45
N LEU A 12 -3.74 1.10 31.63
CA LEU A 12 -2.80 2.22 31.83
C LEU A 12 -1.37 1.88 31.37
N LEU A 13 -0.94 0.63 31.55
CA LEU A 13 0.40 0.17 31.16
C LEU A 13 0.51 -0.21 29.68
N HIS A 14 -0.60 -0.49 28.99
CA HIS A 14 -0.60 -0.83 27.57
C HIS A 14 0.03 0.27 26.68
N PRO A 15 -0.38 1.54 26.76
CA PRO A 15 0.26 2.60 25.97
C PRO A 15 1.74 2.79 26.33
N ILE A 16 2.12 2.64 27.60
CA ILE A 16 3.53 2.75 28.03
C ILE A 16 4.36 1.60 27.48
N LYS A 17 3.82 0.37 27.44
CA LYS A 17 4.48 -0.79 26.83
C LYS A 17 4.59 -0.66 25.30
N VAL A 18 3.57 -0.10 24.65
CA VAL A 18 3.59 0.18 23.20
C VAL A 18 4.65 1.24 22.89
N ILE A 19 4.68 2.34 23.64
CA ILE A 19 5.67 3.42 23.48
C ILE A 19 7.09 2.91 23.78
N ALA A 20 7.29 2.13 24.84
CA ALA A 20 8.60 1.55 25.17
C ALA A 20 9.08 0.53 24.13
N LYS A 21 8.17 -0.29 23.57
CA LYS A 21 8.46 -1.21 22.47
C LYS A 21 8.82 -0.43 21.20
N LYS A 22 8.10 0.66 20.92
CA LYS A 22 8.36 1.54 19.77
C LYS A 22 9.68 2.30 19.91
N TYR A 23 9.99 2.84 21.09
CA TYR A 23 11.24 3.57 21.38
C TYR A 23 12.47 2.65 21.35
N ASN A 24 12.39 1.43 21.89
CA ASN A 24 13.45 0.44 21.75
C ASN A 24 13.62 -0.03 20.29
N ARG A 25 12.52 -0.16 19.54
CA ARG A 25 12.56 -0.45 18.09
C ARG A 25 13.28 0.68 17.33
N TYR A 26 12.95 1.94 17.58
CA TYR A 26 13.64 3.09 16.96
C TYR A 26 15.13 3.19 17.34
N ARG A 27 15.51 2.90 18.59
CA ARG A 27 16.91 2.95 19.04
C ARG A 27 17.77 1.84 18.43
N ILE A 28 17.20 0.67 18.18
CA ILE A 28 17.90 -0.48 17.58
C ILE A 28 18.02 -0.31 16.07
N LEU A 29 16.99 0.22 15.39
CA LEU A 29 16.98 0.39 13.93
C LEU A 29 17.94 1.49 13.41
N ARG A 30 18.36 2.42 14.26
CA ARG A 30 19.24 3.53 13.85
C ARG A 30 20.73 3.14 13.71
N ASN A 31 21.16 2.00 14.25
CA ASN A 31 22.58 1.64 14.26
C ASN A 31 22.99 0.54 13.27
N GLU A 32 22.08 -0.26 12.70
CA GLU A 32 22.45 -1.27 11.72
C GLU A 32 21.28 -1.50 10.74
N ALA A 33 21.41 -1.05 9.49
CA ALA A 33 20.50 -1.45 8.41
C ALA A 33 20.35 -2.99 8.35
N ASN A 34 21.40 -3.74 8.74
CA ASN A 34 21.36 -5.19 8.92
C ASN A 34 20.26 -5.70 9.88
N TYR A 35 19.92 -4.99 10.95
CA TYR A 35 18.95 -5.50 11.93
C TYR A 35 17.52 -5.47 11.39
N TYR A 36 17.15 -4.46 10.61
CA TYR A 36 15.83 -4.41 9.96
C TYR A 36 15.68 -5.59 8.99
N HIS A 37 16.69 -5.84 8.15
CA HIS A 37 16.65 -6.95 7.20
C HIS A 37 16.68 -8.32 7.89
N VAL A 38 17.43 -8.49 8.98
CA VAL A 38 17.39 -9.73 9.79
C VAL A 38 16.01 -9.89 10.43
N TRP A 39 15.45 -8.84 11.05
CA TRP A 39 14.12 -8.89 11.66
C TRP A 39 13.03 -9.18 10.63
N ALA A 40 13.09 -8.52 9.47
CA ALA A 40 12.17 -8.74 8.36
C ALA A 40 12.26 -10.20 7.90
N ASN A 41 13.44 -10.71 7.55
CA ASN A 41 13.63 -12.12 7.17
C ASN A 41 13.17 -13.14 8.23
N GLU A 42 13.32 -12.83 9.53
CA GLU A 42 12.90 -13.72 10.63
C GLU A 42 11.38 -13.71 10.88
N HIS A 43 10.67 -12.65 10.46
CA HIS A 43 9.24 -12.46 10.70
C HIS A 43 8.41 -12.43 9.40
N GLU A 44 9.08 -12.50 8.25
CA GLU A 44 8.53 -12.68 6.91
C GLU A 44 7.96 -14.10 6.79
N GLY A 45 6.64 -14.22 6.68
CA GLY A 45 5.99 -15.48 6.31
C GLY A 45 4.82 -15.93 7.20
N MET A 46 4.51 -15.24 8.29
CA MET A 46 3.37 -15.62 9.14
C MET A 46 2.30 -14.53 9.16
N CYS A 47 1.47 -14.50 8.11
CA CYS A 47 0.25 -13.72 8.11
C CYS A 47 -0.93 -14.68 8.16
N PHE A 48 -1.52 -14.77 9.34
CA PHE A 48 -2.70 -15.58 9.58
C PHE A 48 -3.92 -14.82 9.06
N VAL A 49 -4.47 -15.28 7.93
CA VAL A 49 -5.73 -14.77 7.44
C VAL A 49 -6.83 -15.33 8.36
N GLU A 50 -7.46 -14.45 9.13
CA GLU A 50 -8.71 -14.78 9.82
C GLU A 50 -9.86 -14.68 8.81
N ASP A 51 -10.84 -15.59 8.88
CA ASP A 51 -11.89 -15.75 7.87
C ASP A 51 -12.89 -14.57 7.79
N ASP A 52 -12.84 -13.60 8.71
CA ASP A 52 -13.87 -12.54 8.86
C ASP A 52 -13.49 -11.19 8.18
N TYR A 53 -12.62 -11.20 7.17
CA TYR A 53 -12.31 -9.99 6.39
C TYR A 53 -13.24 -9.76 5.20
N GLU A 54 -14.25 -10.59 4.98
CA GLU A 54 -15.14 -10.58 3.80
C GLU A 54 -15.77 -9.20 3.51
N ALA A 55 -15.96 -8.36 4.54
CA ALA A 55 -16.50 -7.00 4.38
C ALA A 55 -15.51 -5.96 3.82
N ILE A 56 -14.20 -6.25 3.82
CA ILE A 56 -13.16 -5.32 3.37
C ILE A 56 -12.71 -5.74 1.97
N LYS A 57 -12.98 -4.91 0.97
CA LYS A 57 -12.42 -5.06 -0.38
C LYS A 57 -11.47 -3.91 -0.69
N ILE A 58 -10.26 -4.24 -1.14
CA ILE A 58 -9.21 -3.28 -1.50
C ILE A 58 -9.02 -3.27 -3.02
N SER A 59 -9.23 -2.12 -3.67
CA SER A 59 -8.82 -1.93 -5.06
C SER A 59 -7.39 -1.41 -5.09
N VAL A 60 -6.47 -2.20 -5.61
CA VAL A 60 -5.11 -1.76 -5.95
C VAL A 60 -5.19 -1.03 -7.29
N LEU A 61 -4.88 0.26 -7.31
CA LEU A 61 -5.00 1.13 -8.47
C LEU A 61 -3.62 1.57 -8.95
N VAL A 62 -3.31 1.25 -10.20
CA VAL A 62 -1.99 1.45 -10.81
C VAL A 62 -2.12 2.24 -12.11
N PRO A 63 -1.70 3.52 -12.16
CA PRO A 63 -1.45 4.20 -13.42
C PRO A 63 -0.14 3.68 -14.04
N ALA A 64 -0.17 3.25 -15.31
CA ALA A 64 0.99 2.71 -16.01
C ALA A 64 1.25 3.45 -17.34
N PHE A 65 2.49 3.88 -17.58
CA PHE A 65 2.88 4.56 -18.81
C PHE A 65 4.32 4.20 -19.20
N ASN A 66 4.51 3.58 -20.37
CA ASN A 66 5.82 3.12 -20.86
C ASN A 66 6.62 2.31 -19.81
N THR A 67 5.91 1.52 -19.01
CA THR A 67 6.49 0.73 -17.93
C THR A 67 7.40 -0.38 -18.48
N ASN A 68 8.55 -0.57 -17.85
CA ASN A 68 9.42 -1.71 -18.12
C ASN A 68 8.67 -3.03 -17.83
N SER A 69 8.69 -3.98 -18.77
CA SER A 69 7.92 -5.22 -18.68
C SER A 69 8.32 -6.12 -17.50
N GLU A 70 9.59 -6.09 -17.08
CA GLU A 70 10.08 -6.80 -15.90
C GLU A 70 9.51 -6.20 -14.62
N HIS A 71 9.53 -4.86 -14.49
CA HIS A 71 8.99 -4.15 -13.33
C HIS A 71 7.48 -4.37 -13.21
N LEU A 72 6.76 -4.24 -14.33
CA LEU A 72 5.33 -4.53 -14.39
C LEU A 72 5.02 -5.96 -13.96
N SER A 73 5.80 -6.94 -14.44
CA SER A 73 5.63 -8.35 -14.08
C SER A 73 5.85 -8.57 -12.58
N LYS A 74 6.89 -7.97 -11.99
CA LYS A 74 7.17 -8.03 -10.54
C LYS A 74 6.04 -7.40 -9.74
N MET A 75 5.58 -6.21 -10.11
CA MET A 75 4.46 -5.51 -9.46
C MET A 75 3.20 -6.37 -9.47
N VAL A 76 2.78 -6.86 -10.65
CA VAL A 76 1.57 -7.70 -10.77
C VAL A 76 1.70 -8.98 -9.95
N ASN A 77 2.85 -9.65 -10.00
CA ASN A 77 3.07 -10.88 -9.22
C ASN A 77 3.06 -10.59 -7.71
N SER A 78 3.54 -9.43 -7.27
CA SER A 78 3.49 -9.03 -5.85
C SER A 78 2.05 -8.86 -5.33
N VAL A 79 1.13 -8.39 -6.18
CA VAL A 79 -0.29 -8.29 -5.86
C VAL A 79 -0.97 -9.66 -5.91
N LEU A 80 -0.66 -10.49 -6.91
CA LEU A 80 -1.20 -11.85 -7.03
C LEU A 80 -0.84 -12.73 -5.82
N ASN A 81 0.37 -12.55 -5.29
CA ASN A 81 0.90 -13.34 -4.17
C ASN A 81 0.53 -12.77 -2.79
N GLN A 82 -0.35 -11.77 -2.71
CA GLN A 82 -0.86 -11.30 -1.42
C GLN A 82 -1.60 -12.41 -0.70
N HIS A 83 -1.39 -12.56 0.60
CA HIS A 83 -2.13 -13.55 1.41
C HIS A 83 -3.61 -13.19 1.54
N PHE A 84 -3.90 -11.90 1.68
CA PHE A 84 -5.27 -11.38 1.64
C PHE A 84 -5.84 -11.50 0.24
N GLN A 85 -7.04 -12.09 0.07
CA GLN A 85 -7.58 -12.41 -1.25
C GLN A 85 -8.69 -11.48 -1.76
N ASN A 86 -9.33 -10.69 -0.89
CA ASN A 86 -10.45 -9.82 -1.25
C ASN A 86 -9.97 -8.48 -1.85
N TRP A 87 -9.25 -8.57 -2.96
CA TRP A 87 -8.75 -7.43 -3.72
C TRP A 87 -9.18 -7.47 -5.18
N GLU A 88 -9.05 -6.32 -5.85
CA GLU A 88 -9.00 -6.25 -7.30
C GLU A 88 -7.81 -5.38 -7.72
N LEU A 89 -7.25 -5.64 -8.90
CA LEU A 89 -6.14 -4.86 -9.45
C LEU A 89 -6.65 -4.11 -10.68
N VAL A 90 -6.66 -2.78 -10.62
CA VAL A 90 -7.04 -1.91 -11.74
C VAL A 90 -5.78 -1.23 -12.28
N ILE A 91 -5.39 -1.62 -13.49
CA ILE A 91 -4.26 -1.00 -14.19
C ILE A 91 -4.81 -0.06 -15.25
N VAL A 92 -4.47 1.23 -15.15
CA VAL A 92 -4.79 2.22 -16.18
C VAL A 92 -3.58 2.38 -17.08
N ASN A 93 -3.64 1.74 -18.24
CA ASN A 93 -2.56 1.77 -19.22
C ASN A 93 -2.68 2.98 -20.14
N ALA A 94 -1.76 3.91 -19.98
CA ALA A 94 -1.61 5.11 -20.80
C ALA A 94 -0.62 4.95 -21.97
N SER A 95 0.01 3.78 -22.09
CA SER A 95 0.92 3.47 -23.19
C SER A 95 0.12 3.33 -24.49
N THR A 96 0.53 4.04 -25.53
CA THR A 96 -0.15 4.03 -26.85
C THR A 96 0.48 3.08 -27.85
N ASN A 97 1.72 2.63 -27.58
CA ASN A 97 2.40 1.67 -28.42
C ASN A 97 1.72 0.29 -28.32
N LYS A 98 1.70 -0.44 -29.44
CA LYS A 98 0.97 -1.72 -29.58
C LYS A 98 1.55 -2.83 -28.71
N GLU A 99 2.87 -2.81 -28.50
CA GLU A 99 3.61 -3.83 -27.77
C GLU A 99 3.25 -3.79 -26.28
N SER A 100 3.41 -2.65 -25.62
CA SER A 100 3.04 -2.45 -24.21
C SER A 100 1.55 -2.71 -23.95
N ARG A 101 0.66 -2.32 -24.87
CA ARG A 101 -0.78 -2.65 -24.75
C ARG A 101 -1.02 -4.15 -24.79
N SER A 102 -0.44 -4.84 -25.77
CA SER A 102 -0.56 -6.29 -25.89
C SER A 102 -0.01 -7.03 -24.66
N GLU A 103 1.08 -6.55 -24.08
CA GLU A 103 1.66 -7.12 -22.87
C GLU A 103 0.76 -6.93 -21.64
N ILE A 104 0.24 -5.73 -21.42
CA ILE A 104 -0.64 -5.41 -20.29
C ILE A 104 -1.99 -6.12 -20.45
N ASP A 105 -2.57 -6.17 -21.65
CA ASP A 105 -3.87 -6.81 -21.89
C ASP A 105 -3.85 -8.31 -21.55
N LYS A 106 -2.70 -8.98 -21.78
CA LYS A 106 -2.51 -10.40 -21.40
C LYS A 106 -2.57 -10.63 -19.90
N LEU A 107 -2.35 -9.61 -19.06
CA LEU A 107 -2.41 -9.76 -17.60
C LEU A 107 -3.81 -10.18 -17.13
N THR A 108 -4.87 -9.82 -17.86
CA THR A 108 -6.25 -10.26 -17.56
C THR A 108 -6.43 -11.77 -17.64
N GLN A 109 -5.54 -12.48 -18.35
CA GLN A 109 -5.58 -13.94 -18.45
C GLN A 109 -4.98 -14.62 -17.20
N LYS A 110 -4.21 -13.88 -16.39
CA LYS A 110 -3.58 -14.43 -15.17
C LYS A 110 -4.57 -14.58 -14.02
N ASP A 111 -5.49 -13.62 -13.86
CA ASP A 111 -6.47 -13.63 -12.77
C ASP A 111 -7.68 -12.74 -13.11
N THR A 112 -8.88 -13.24 -12.84
CA THR A 112 -10.15 -12.55 -13.09
C THR A 112 -10.34 -11.26 -12.28
N ARG A 113 -9.56 -11.06 -11.21
CA ARG A 113 -9.54 -9.85 -10.38
C ARG A 113 -8.76 -8.70 -11.02
N ILE A 114 -8.06 -8.94 -12.12
CA ILE A 114 -7.29 -7.92 -12.85
C ILE A 114 -8.16 -7.26 -13.91
N LYS A 115 -8.23 -5.93 -13.87
CA LYS A 115 -8.95 -5.08 -14.82
C LYS A 115 -7.98 -4.12 -15.49
N ILE A 116 -8.03 -4.04 -16.82
CA ILE A 116 -7.22 -3.11 -17.60
C ILE A 116 -8.11 -2.00 -18.16
N VAL A 117 -7.70 -0.75 -17.96
CA VAL A 117 -8.32 0.44 -18.55
C VAL A 117 -7.31 1.08 -19.50
N ASN A 118 -7.46 0.84 -20.79
CA ASN A 118 -6.63 1.46 -21.80
C ASN A 118 -7.09 2.90 -22.07
N THR A 119 -6.17 3.86 -22.07
CA THR A 119 -6.46 5.24 -22.50
C THR A 119 -6.03 5.47 -23.95
N LYS A 120 -6.69 6.40 -24.64
CA LYS A 120 -6.33 6.77 -26.03
C LYS A 120 -4.98 7.50 -26.10
N GLU A 121 -4.67 8.26 -25.07
CA GLU A 121 -3.46 9.07 -24.90
C GLU A 121 -3.12 9.17 -23.41
N ASN A 122 -1.88 9.53 -23.10
CA ASN A 122 -1.47 9.81 -21.73
C ASN A 122 -2.01 11.19 -21.29
N ILE A 123 -2.86 11.20 -20.26
CA ILE A 123 -3.50 12.41 -19.72
C ILE A 123 -2.94 12.82 -18.36
N GLY A 124 -1.69 12.43 -18.06
CA GLY A 124 -1.04 12.69 -16.78
C GLY A 124 -1.39 11.67 -15.70
N ILE A 125 -0.56 11.60 -14.65
CA ILE A 125 -0.69 10.58 -13.59
C ILE A 125 -2.01 10.75 -12.83
N SER A 126 -2.40 11.97 -12.50
CA SER A 126 -3.71 12.23 -11.86
C SER A 126 -4.86 11.88 -12.78
N GLY A 127 -4.79 12.25 -14.06
CA GLY A 127 -5.84 11.98 -15.05
C GLY A 127 -6.06 10.48 -15.26
N ASN A 128 -4.97 9.72 -15.39
CA ASN A 128 -5.01 8.27 -15.53
C ASN A 128 -5.55 7.61 -14.25
N THR A 129 -5.06 8.02 -13.08
CA THR A 129 -5.57 7.52 -11.78
C THR A 129 -7.07 7.77 -11.62
N ASN A 130 -7.54 8.98 -11.96
CA ASN A 130 -8.96 9.33 -11.93
C ASN A 130 -9.83 8.50 -12.87
N LYS A 131 -9.30 8.04 -14.02
CA LYS A 131 -10.01 7.07 -14.87
C LYS A 131 -10.16 5.73 -14.18
N GLY A 132 -9.13 5.27 -13.49
CA GLY A 132 -9.17 4.02 -12.73
C GLY A 132 -10.13 4.09 -11.55
N LEU A 133 -10.17 5.21 -10.82
CA LEU A 133 -11.11 5.45 -9.71
C LEU A 133 -12.59 5.30 -10.11
N LYS A 134 -12.93 5.45 -11.40
CA LYS A 134 -14.31 5.29 -11.89
C LYS A 134 -14.73 3.83 -12.07
N VAL A 135 -13.79 2.89 -12.09
CA VAL A 135 -14.04 1.46 -12.34
C VAL A 135 -13.65 0.56 -11.17
N THR A 136 -12.99 1.11 -10.15
CA THR A 136 -12.74 0.43 -8.88
C THR A 136 -14.07 0.16 -8.15
N SER A 137 -14.12 -0.94 -7.43
CA SER A 137 -15.29 -1.43 -6.68
C SER A 137 -14.98 -1.71 -5.21
N GLY A 138 -13.72 -1.60 -4.80
CA GLY A 138 -13.26 -1.76 -3.44
C GLY A 138 -13.69 -0.58 -2.56
N LYS A 139 -14.03 -0.89 -1.30
CA LYS A 139 -14.33 0.13 -0.29
C LYS A 139 -13.11 0.98 0.02
N TYR A 140 -11.91 0.42 -0.16
CA TYR A 140 -10.63 1.08 0.01
C TYR A 140 -9.84 1.05 -1.30
N ILE A 141 -9.12 2.13 -1.58
CA ILE A 141 -8.23 2.26 -2.74
C ILE A 141 -6.80 2.31 -2.22
N ALA A 142 -5.97 1.39 -2.70
CA ALA A 142 -4.53 1.37 -2.47
C ALA A 142 -3.83 1.92 -3.72
N PHE A 143 -3.07 3.00 -3.57
CA PHE A 143 -2.33 3.60 -4.68
C PHE A 143 -0.97 2.93 -4.81
N LEU A 144 -0.72 2.27 -5.93
CA LEU A 144 0.51 1.52 -6.18
C LEU A 144 1.12 1.96 -7.52
N ASP A 145 2.43 2.21 -7.51
CA ASP A 145 3.15 2.55 -8.73
C ASP A 145 3.49 1.31 -9.54
N HIS A 146 3.61 1.49 -10.85
CA HIS A 146 3.74 0.39 -11.80
C HIS A 146 5.09 -0.36 -11.71
N ASP A 147 6.03 0.18 -10.95
CA ASP A 147 7.39 -0.32 -10.70
C ASP A 147 7.69 -0.58 -9.21
N ASP A 148 6.69 -0.45 -8.34
CA ASP A 148 6.78 -0.85 -6.93
C ASP A 148 6.30 -2.30 -6.72
N VAL A 149 6.76 -2.93 -5.63
CA VAL A 149 6.32 -4.27 -5.21
C VAL A 149 5.72 -4.23 -3.82
N LEU A 150 4.65 -5.00 -3.62
CA LEU A 150 4.06 -5.18 -2.30
C LEU A 150 4.69 -6.36 -1.57
N HIS A 151 5.00 -6.15 -0.29
CA HIS A 151 5.29 -7.25 0.63
C HIS A 151 4.11 -8.23 0.66
N PRO A 152 4.29 -9.58 0.70
CA PRO A 152 3.19 -10.57 0.61
C PRO A 152 2.05 -10.42 1.63
N CYS A 153 2.33 -9.74 2.74
CA CYS A 153 1.37 -9.46 3.80
C CYS A 153 0.79 -8.03 3.80
N ALA A 154 1.19 -7.16 2.87
CA ALA A 154 0.85 -5.74 2.91
C ALA A 154 -0.67 -5.54 3.01
N LEU A 155 -1.44 -6.14 2.10
CA LEU A 155 -2.90 -6.00 2.08
C LEU A 155 -3.58 -6.63 3.32
N HIS A 156 -2.99 -7.70 3.87
CA HIS A 156 -3.49 -8.31 5.11
C HIS A 156 -3.31 -7.37 6.31
N CYS A 157 -2.11 -6.81 6.49
CA CYS A 157 -1.83 -5.86 7.57
C CYS A 157 -2.71 -4.60 7.48
N ILE A 158 -2.99 -4.14 6.24
CA ILE A 158 -3.92 -3.05 5.99
C ILE A 158 -5.35 -3.44 6.41
N ALA A 159 -5.83 -4.60 5.99
CA ALA A 159 -7.18 -5.07 6.34
C ALA A 159 -7.34 -5.25 7.86
N ASP A 160 -6.34 -5.82 8.54
CA ASP A 160 -6.31 -5.94 10.00
C ASP A 160 -6.35 -4.57 10.69
N SER A 161 -5.55 -3.61 10.21
CA SER A 161 -5.54 -2.24 10.73
C SER A 161 -6.90 -1.56 10.57
N ILE A 162 -7.52 -1.69 9.39
CA ILE A 162 -8.88 -1.19 9.13
C ILE A 162 -9.88 -1.81 10.10
N ARG A 163 -9.86 -3.13 10.27
CA ARG A 163 -10.77 -3.84 11.17
C ARG A 163 -10.64 -3.37 12.61
N ASN A 164 -9.42 -3.24 13.10
CA ASN A 164 -9.15 -2.96 14.50
C ASN A 164 -9.38 -1.49 14.89
N THR A 165 -9.30 -0.58 13.92
CA THR A 165 -9.35 0.88 14.18
C THR A 165 -10.51 1.59 13.49
N ASN A 166 -11.15 0.92 12.53
CA ASN A 166 -12.08 1.54 11.58
C ASN A 166 -11.46 2.75 10.86
N ALA A 167 -10.17 2.68 10.54
CA ALA A 167 -9.44 3.76 9.88
C ALA A 167 -10.01 4.08 8.49
N ASP A 168 -10.03 5.38 8.18
CA ASP A 168 -10.40 5.88 6.85
C ASP A 168 -9.18 6.07 5.93
N ILE A 169 -7.99 6.30 6.50
CA ILE A 169 -6.70 6.47 5.81
C ILE A 169 -5.64 5.64 6.54
N ILE A 170 -4.84 4.90 5.77
CA ILE A 170 -3.74 4.05 6.22
C ILE A 170 -2.53 4.38 5.35
N TYR A 171 -1.35 4.44 5.95
CA TYR A 171 -0.08 4.49 5.24
C TYR A 171 0.90 3.51 5.88
N THR A 172 1.84 2.99 5.10
CA THR A 172 2.84 2.01 5.56
C THR A 172 4.23 2.58 5.48
N ASP A 173 5.13 2.05 6.30
CA ASP A 173 6.57 2.15 6.06
C ASP A 173 6.91 1.58 4.67
N GLU A 174 8.05 1.99 4.12
CA GLU A 174 8.56 1.53 2.82
C GLU A 174 10.06 1.23 2.91
N ASP A 175 10.57 0.49 1.93
CA ASP A 175 11.99 0.27 1.74
C ASP A 175 12.28 0.27 0.23
N LYS A 176 13.53 0.53 -0.13
CA LYS A 176 14.01 0.40 -1.50
C LYS A 176 14.56 -0.98 -1.70
N ILE A 177 14.22 -1.58 -2.84
CA ILE A 177 14.72 -2.86 -3.27
C ILE A 177 15.61 -2.67 -4.50
N THR A 178 16.67 -3.46 -4.62
CA THR A 178 17.51 -3.51 -5.82
C THR A 178 16.74 -4.06 -7.02
N ASP A 179 17.18 -3.71 -8.23
CA ASP A 179 16.50 -4.15 -9.47
C ASP A 179 16.39 -5.68 -9.58
N ASP A 180 17.35 -6.42 -9.02
CA ASP A 180 17.30 -7.89 -8.99
C ASP A 180 16.27 -8.46 -8.00
N GLY A 181 15.66 -7.62 -7.16
CA GLY A 181 14.66 -7.98 -6.16
C GLY A 181 15.21 -8.66 -4.91
N ASN A 182 16.54 -8.69 -4.72
CA ASN A 182 17.15 -9.52 -3.68
C ASN A 182 17.60 -8.75 -2.43
N THR A 183 17.85 -7.44 -2.55
CA THR A 183 18.42 -6.64 -1.46
C THR A 183 17.59 -5.41 -1.17
N TYR A 184 17.17 -5.28 0.07
CA TYR A 184 16.60 -4.04 0.61
C TYR A 184 17.72 -3.20 1.22
N PHE A 185 17.64 -1.86 1.15
CA PHE A 185 18.81 -1.03 1.56
C PHE A 185 18.52 0.40 2.02
N ASN A 186 17.28 0.88 2.02
CA ASN A 186 16.97 2.25 2.45
C ASN A 186 15.56 2.35 3.04
N PRO A 187 15.34 1.76 4.23
CA PRO A 187 14.03 1.77 4.86
C PRO A 187 13.63 3.19 5.28
N PHE A 188 12.43 3.59 4.89
CA PHE A 188 11.80 4.80 5.37
C PHE A 188 10.66 4.46 6.35
N LEU A 189 11.02 4.52 7.63
CA LEU A 189 10.11 4.25 8.75
C LEU A 189 9.36 5.52 9.12
N LYS A 190 8.09 5.59 8.74
CA LYS A 190 7.24 6.76 8.89
C LYS A 190 6.81 6.93 10.35
N PRO A 191 6.67 8.18 10.84
CA PRO A 191 6.23 8.43 12.20
C PRO A 191 4.73 8.11 12.38
N ASP A 192 4.25 8.19 13.63
CA ASP A 192 2.81 8.34 13.85
C ASP A 192 2.27 9.60 13.19
N TRP A 193 0.95 9.64 12.96
CA TRP A 193 0.29 10.77 12.33
C TRP A 193 0.64 12.10 13.01
N SER A 194 1.13 13.03 12.21
CA SER A 194 1.47 14.39 12.61
C SER A 194 1.04 15.35 11.51
N LYS A 195 -0.07 16.06 11.76
CA LYS A 195 -0.56 17.10 10.86
C LYS A 195 0.53 18.12 10.52
N TYR A 196 1.29 18.56 11.51
CA TYR A 196 2.36 19.54 11.30
C TYR A 196 3.45 19.01 10.36
N LEU A 197 3.85 17.74 10.53
CA LEU A 197 4.83 17.16 9.61
C LEU A 197 4.23 17.02 8.21
N PHE A 198 2.99 16.54 8.12
CA PHE A 198 2.32 16.30 6.85
C PHE A 198 2.22 17.60 6.05
N GLU A 199 1.86 18.72 6.68
CA GLU A 199 1.77 20.05 6.05
C GLU A 199 3.11 20.60 5.52
N ASN A 200 4.25 19.99 5.89
CA ASN A 200 5.58 20.42 5.48
C ASN A 200 6.29 19.41 4.57
N VAL A 201 5.92 18.13 4.64
CA VAL A 201 6.51 17.07 3.81
C VAL A 201 5.49 15.96 3.58
N ASN A 202 5.37 15.50 2.34
CA ASN A 202 4.60 14.30 2.05
C ASN A 202 5.37 13.07 2.56
N TYR A 203 4.90 12.50 3.68
CA TYR A 203 5.48 11.29 4.24
C TYR A 203 4.49 10.11 4.26
N ILE A 204 3.26 10.29 3.76
CA ILE A 204 2.22 9.25 3.80
C ILE A 204 2.02 8.55 2.45
N ASN A 205 2.98 8.69 1.52
CA ASN A 205 3.07 8.01 0.22
C ASN A 205 3.29 6.48 0.35
N HIS A 206 3.81 5.83 -0.70
CA HIS A 206 4.05 4.38 -0.87
C HIS A 206 4.10 3.55 0.44
N LEU A 207 3.09 2.77 0.83
CA LEU A 207 1.77 2.57 0.25
C LEU A 207 0.73 3.37 1.04
N SER A 208 -0.05 4.19 0.35
CA SER A 208 -1.23 4.87 0.91
C SER A 208 -2.51 4.12 0.54
N VAL A 209 -3.39 3.90 1.52
CA VAL A 209 -4.70 3.29 1.34
C VAL A 209 -5.78 4.17 1.93
N ILE A 210 -6.74 4.57 1.10
CA ILE A 210 -7.77 5.55 1.46
C ILE A 210 -9.15 4.98 1.16
N LYS A 211 -10.10 5.23 2.04
CA LYS A 211 -11.52 4.89 1.82
C LYS A 211 -12.05 5.59 0.57
N SER A 212 -12.61 4.82 -0.35
CA SER A 212 -13.11 5.28 -1.65
C SER A 212 -14.07 6.49 -1.56
N GLU A 213 -14.96 6.48 -0.57
CA GLU A 213 -15.90 7.59 -0.30
C GLU A 213 -15.19 8.92 -0.03
N LEU A 214 -14.04 8.90 0.68
CA LEU A 214 -13.28 10.12 0.95
C LEU A 214 -12.61 10.66 -0.31
N ILE A 215 -12.08 9.79 -1.17
CA ILE A 215 -11.52 10.19 -2.47
C ILE A 215 -12.61 10.83 -3.33
N SER A 216 -13.81 10.24 -3.35
CA SER A 216 -14.95 10.81 -4.08
C SER A 216 -15.38 12.16 -3.53
N LYS A 217 -15.42 12.33 -2.20
CA LYS A 217 -15.71 13.61 -1.55
C LYS A 217 -14.65 14.68 -1.82
N ALA A 218 -13.38 14.28 -1.95
CA ALA A 218 -12.28 15.17 -2.28
C ALA A 218 -12.26 15.59 -3.77
N GLY A 219 -13.01 14.90 -4.63
CA GLY A 219 -13.08 15.18 -6.07
C GLY A 219 -12.03 14.45 -6.92
N GLY A 220 -11.32 13.47 -6.35
CA GLY A 220 -10.23 12.75 -7.02
C GLY A 220 -8.90 13.53 -7.01
N LEU A 221 -7.94 13.05 -7.80
CA LEU A 221 -6.63 13.69 -7.94
C LEU A 221 -6.72 14.91 -8.86
N ARG A 222 -5.86 15.88 -8.63
CA ARG A 222 -5.86 17.19 -9.32
C ARG A 222 -4.70 17.26 -10.31
N PRO A 223 -4.95 17.23 -11.64
CA PRO A 223 -3.88 17.20 -12.64
C PRO A 223 -2.91 18.38 -12.61
N GLU A 224 -3.31 19.52 -12.07
CA GLU A 224 -2.43 20.68 -11.89
C GLU A 224 -1.30 20.45 -10.85
N PHE A 225 -1.35 19.34 -10.10
CA PHE A 225 -0.31 18.92 -9.15
C PHE A 225 0.42 17.63 -9.58
N ASP A 226 0.35 17.23 -10.84
CA ASP A 226 1.17 16.11 -11.35
C ASP A 226 2.66 16.34 -11.02
N GLY A 227 3.30 15.32 -10.43
CA GLY A 227 4.64 15.38 -9.83
C GLY A 227 4.64 15.46 -8.29
N ALA A 228 3.52 15.88 -7.69
CA ALA A 228 3.26 15.88 -6.26
C ALA A 228 1.80 15.48 -5.96
N GLN A 229 1.17 14.73 -6.86
CA GLN A 229 -0.26 14.41 -6.86
C GLN A 229 -0.70 13.52 -5.68
N ASP A 230 0.26 12.83 -5.07
CA ASP A 230 0.10 11.98 -3.90
C ASP A 230 0.04 12.78 -2.59
N TYR A 231 0.45 14.05 -2.61
CA TYR A 231 0.40 14.98 -1.49
C TYR A 231 -0.91 15.79 -1.45
#